data_AF-A0A923V688-F1
#
_entry.id   AF-A0A923V688-F1
#
_cell.length_a   1.000
_cell.length_b   1.000
_cell.length_c   1.000
_cell.angle_alpha   90.00
_cell.angle_beta   90.00
_cell.angle_gamma   90.00
#
_symmetry.space_group_name_H-M   'P 1'
#
loop_
_entity.id
_entity.type
_entity.pdbx_description
1 polymer ?
#
loop_
_entity_poly.entity_id
_entity_poly.type
_entity_poly.pdbx_seq_one_letter_code
_entity_poly.pdbx_strand_id
1 'polypeptide(L)' 'MTNTREVKCPQCGLLAFYTPENPYRPFCSERCRLIDLGEWASGNYTIPVSKDSELYVDLEDEKGDSEGSEPQS' A
#
# COMPACT_ATOMS: atom_id res chain seq x y z
N MET A 1 -33.53 11.85 8.63
CA MET A 1 -32.51 11.61 9.65
C MET A 1 -31.27 11.11 8.93
N THR A 2 -30.23 11.91 8.81
CA THR A 2 -28.96 11.48 8.22
C THR A 2 -28.27 10.59 9.26
N ASN A 3 -28.12 9.31 8.96
CA ASN A 3 -27.37 8.40 9.82
C ASN A 3 -25.88 8.73 9.65
N THR A 4 -25.34 9.52 10.57
CA THR A 4 -23.95 9.97 10.56
C THR A 4 -23.07 8.83 11.06
N ARG A 5 -22.33 8.19 10.14
CA ARG A 5 -21.37 7.14 10.48
C ARG A 5 -20.15 7.78 11.14
N GLU A 6 -19.71 7.23 12.26
CA GLU A 6 -18.47 7.61 12.95
C GLU A 6 -17.43 6.49 12.82
N VAL A 7 -16.16 6.86 12.70
CA VAL A 7 -15.02 5.92 12.65
C VAL A 7 -13.90 6.40 13.57
N LYS A 8 -13.02 5.50 14.01
CA LYS A 8 -11.80 5.91 14.73
C LYS A 8 -10.80 6.51 13.74
N CYS A 9 -10.25 7.67 14.09
CA CYS A 9 -9.14 8.27 13.37
C CYS A 9 -7.90 7.36 13.52
N PRO A 10 -7.26 6.94 12.42
CA PRO A 10 -6.12 6.04 12.48
C PRO A 10 -4.88 6.68 13.14
N GLN A 11 -4.76 8.01 13.08
CA GLN A 11 -3.60 8.72 13.63
C GLN A 11 -3.65 8.92 15.16
N CYS A 12 -4.83 9.19 15.72
CA CYS A 12 -4.96 9.61 17.13
C CYS A 12 -6.03 8.83 17.92
N GLY A 13 -6.81 7.97 17.27
CA GLY A 13 -7.84 7.14 17.89
C GLY A 13 -9.15 7.86 18.25
N LEU A 14 -9.23 9.19 18.14
CA LEU A 14 -10.45 9.97 18.34
C LEU A 14 -11.51 9.66 17.27
N LEU A 15 -12.78 9.95 17.55
CA LEU A 15 -13.86 9.76 16.58
C LEU A 15 -13.78 10.81 15.46
N ALA A 16 -13.98 10.35 14.23
CA ALA A 16 -14.11 11.15 13.02
C ALA A 16 -15.48 10.90 12.38
N PHE A 17 -16.19 11.99 12.08
CA PHE A 17 -17.43 11.91 11.31
C PHE A 17 -17.13 11.50 9.88
N TYR A 18 -17.75 10.40 9.43
CA TYR A 18 -17.62 9.86 8.09
C TYR A 18 -18.68 10.45 7.15
N THR A 19 -18.78 11.78 7.09
CA THR A 19 -19.73 12.53 6.25
C THR A 19 -19.03 13.57 5.34
N PRO A 20 -19.64 13.98 4.21
CA PRO A 20 -19.03 14.94 3.26
C PRO A 20 -18.52 16.24 3.88
N GLU A 21 -19.10 16.66 4.99
CA GLU A 21 -18.74 17.87 5.75
C GLU A 21 -17.37 17.75 6.43
N ASN A 22 -16.88 16.52 6.65
CA ASN A 22 -15.49 16.29 7.03
C ASN A 22 -14.64 15.99 5.78
N PRO A 23 -13.86 16.95 5.26
CA PRO A 23 -13.02 16.74 4.08
C PRO A 23 -11.78 15.87 4.38
N TYR A 24 -11.49 15.60 5.66
CA TYR A 24 -10.29 14.90 6.09
C TYR A 24 -10.53 13.43 6.44
N ARG A 25 -11.69 12.87 6.11
CA ARG A 25 -12.00 11.45 6.36
C ARG A 25 -10.91 10.52 5.80
N PRO A 26 -10.49 9.46 6.53
CA PRO A 26 -11.03 8.97 7.81
C PRO A 26 -10.44 9.67 9.05
N PHE A 27 -9.69 10.76 8.88
CA PHE A 27 -9.06 11.49 9.98
C PHE A 27 -10.02 12.49 10.65
N CYS A 28 -9.77 12.79 11.92
CA CYS A 28 -10.56 13.76 12.68
C CYS A 28 -10.23 15.22 12.33
N SER A 29 -9.09 15.47 11.66
CA SER A 29 -8.63 16.81 11.28
C SER A 29 -7.54 16.77 10.20
N GLU A 30 -7.28 17.92 9.58
CA GLU A 30 -6.16 18.12 8.66
C GLU A 30 -4.82 17.74 9.27
N ARG A 31 -4.59 18.13 10.53
CA ARG A 31 -3.36 17.81 11.27
C ARG A 31 -3.10 16.30 11.28
N CYS A 32 -4.14 15.50 11.56
CA CYS A 32 -3.98 14.04 11.61
C CYS A 32 -3.69 13.45 10.22
N ARG A 33 -4.31 13.99 9.16
CA ARG A 33 -4.00 13.59 7.76
C ARG A 33 -2.54 13.88 7.39
N LEU A 34 -2.03 15.04 7.80
CA LEU A 34 -0.66 15.46 7.49
C LEU A 34 0.39 14.67 8.28
N ILE A 35 0.12 14.35 9.55
CA ILE A 35 1.04 13.50 10.33
C ILE A 35 1.12 12.11 9.71
N ASP A 36 -0.03 11.50 9.39
CA ASP A 36 -0.06 10.18 8.74
C ASP A 36 0.76 10.17 7.44
N LEU A 37 0.57 11.20 6.60
CA LEU A 37 1.38 11.38 5.39
C LEU A 37 2.89 11.51 5.69
N GLY A 38 3.25 12.21 6.78
CA GLY A 38 4.63 12.35 7.23
C GLY A 38 5.25 11.03 7.68
N GLU A 39 4.49 10.18 8.39
CA GLU A 39 4.91 8.84 8.80
C GLU A 39 5.18 7.94 7.58
N TRP A 40 4.31 8.01 6.56
CA TRP A 40 4.53 7.34 5.27
C TRP A 40 5.80 7.82 4.58
N ALA A 41 5.97 9.14 4.46
CA ALA A 41 7.14 9.73 3.81
C ALA A 41 8.45 9.40 4.54
N SER A 42 8.39 9.21 5.86
CA SER A 42 9.54 8.87 6.70
C SER A 42 9.86 7.36 6.69
N GLY A 43 9.00 6.52 6.11
CA GLY A 43 9.18 5.07 6.11
C GLY A 43 8.87 4.40 7.45
N ASN A 44 8.08 5.05 8.32
CA ASN A 44 7.77 4.52 9.65
C ASN A 44 6.71 3.40 9.61
N TYR A 45 6.00 3.24 8.48
CA TYR A 45 5.09 2.12 8.26
C TYR A 45 5.84 0.93 7.64
N THR A 46 5.81 -0.21 8.32
CA THR A 46 6.43 -1.46 7.88
C THR A 46 5.38 -2.56 7.80
N ILE A 47 5.41 -3.36 6.72
CA ILE A 47 4.61 -4.57 6.59
C ILE A 47 5.47 -5.75 7.07
N PRO A 48 5.06 -6.47 8.13
CA PRO A 48 5.82 -7.62 8.60
C PRO A 48 5.77 -8.76 7.57
N VAL A 49 6.92 -9.31 7.22
CA VAL A 49 7.01 -10.50 6.37
C VAL A 49 6.95 -11.74 7.25
N SER A 50 5.98 -12.62 7.00
CA SER A 50 5.95 -13.95 7.61
C SER A 50 6.90 -14.89 6.86
N LYS A 51 7.57 -15.79 7.58
CA LYS A 51 8.55 -16.73 6.99
C LYS A 51 7.93 -17.69 5.97
N ASP A 52 6.61 -17.82 5.96
CA ASP A 52 5.85 -18.72 5.07
C ASP A 52 5.42 -18.02 3.76
N SER A 53 5.82 -16.77 3.54
CA SER A 53 5.53 -16.01 2.32
C SER A 53 6.45 -16.45 1.15
N GLU A 54 6.35 -17.70 0.73
CA GLU A 54 6.99 -18.20 -0.49
C GLU A 54 6.21 -17.78 -1.74
N LEU A 55 6.08 -16.47 -1.96
CA LEU A 55 5.49 -15.90 -3.16
C LEU A 55 6.55 -15.13 -3.95
N TYR A 56 7.57 -15.87 -4.38
CA TYR A 56 8.46 -15.43 -5.45
C TYR A 56 7.99 -16.12 -6.73
N VAL A 57 7.37 -15.35 -7.64
CA VAL A 57 7.20 -15.79 -9.02
C VAL A 57 8.51 -15.47 -9.73
N ASP A 58 9.31 -16.49 -10.00
CA ASP A 58 10.52 -16.36 -10.82
C ASP A 58 10.07 -16.13 -12.26
N LEU A 59 10.14 -14.89 -12.74
CA LEU A 59 9.95 -14.56 -14.14
C LEU A 59 11.30 -14.79 -14.83
N GLU A 60 11.61 -16.04 -15.16
CA GLU A 60 12.81 -16.37 -15.93
C GLU A 60 12.66 -15.82 -17.35
N ASP A 61 13.54 -14.87 -17.71
CA ASP A 61 13.77 -14.41 -19.07
C ASP A 61 14.29 -15.59 -19.92
N GLU A 62 13.46 -16.14 -20.82
CA GLU A 62 13.92 -17.10 -21.83
C GLU A 62 14.93 -16.43 -22.77
N LYS A 63 16.22 -16.59 -22.46
CA LYS A 63 17.33 -16.29 -23.36
C LYS A 63 17.43 -17.42 -24.39
N GLY A 64 16.76 -17.26 -25.52
CA GLY A 64 16.93 -18.13 -26.69
C GLY A 64 18.32 -17.96 -27.29
N ASP A 65 19.23 -18.89 -27.00
CA ASP A 65 20.49 -19.06 -27.73
C ASP A 65 20.24 -20.05 -28.89
N SER A 66 20.08 -19.52 -30.09
CA SER A 66 20.07 -20.33 -31.31
C SER A 66 21.51 -20.45 -31.81
N GLU A 67 22.22 -21.48 -31.35
CA GLU A 67 23.49 -21.90 -31.93
C GLU A 67 23.27 -22.27 -33.41
N GLY A 68 24.06 -21.63 -34.28
CA GLY A 68 24.10 -21.93 -35.70
C GLY A 68 24.72 -23.31 -35.95
N SER A 69 23.95 -24.20 -36.57
CA SER A 69 24.49 -25.41 -37.19
C SER A 69 24.73 -25.15 -38.68
N GLU A 70 26.00 -24.99 -39.04
CA GLU A 70 26.52 -25.03 -40.41
C GLU A 70 26.32 -26.44 -40.99
N PRO A 71 25.65 -26.61 -42.15
CA PRO A 71 25.69 -27.89 -42.85
C PRO A 71 26.83 -27.90 -43.86
N GLN A 72 27.80 -28.79 -43.63
CA GLN A 72 28.75 -29.23 -44.65
C GLN A 72 28.03 -30.01 -45.75
N SER A 73 28.05 -29.51 -47.00
CA SER A 73 28.45 -30.22 -48.24
C SER A 73 28.20 -29.34 -49.45
#